data_AF-A0A3R9W269-F1
#
_entry.id   AF-A0A3R9W269-F1
#
_cell.length_a   1.000
_cell.length_b   1.000
_cell.length_c   1.000
_cell.angle_alpha   90.00
_cell.angle_beta   90.00
_cell.angle_gamma   90.00
#
_symmetry.space_group_name_H-M   'P 1'
#
loop_
_entity.id
_entity.type
_entity.pdbx_description
1 polymer ?
#
loop_
_entity_poly.entity_id
_entity_poly.type
_entity_poly.pdbx_seq_one_letter_code
_entity_poly.pdbx_strand_id
1 'polypeptide(L)'
;MAARTSKALTAWTELNDRQQGTLAVIYDLDQEKDAGRRRRAARGSYDDTPAAIWRRIDFAHDPSLRDLVGTTEMQSRLAMHGWDNQGNGSTIAALTTRGLLTRDAYGTQFGMMRTVALTREGRAAARAGLSLRPDGAPKAALGARSWEVLALLWAADQRGEPLRWTYSKTIEFALMERHQPPLAARSDDYYGYQITDRGRDFYCDHYAAHTAAHPDVHAPHPDGTDAEPWPKKADELLKEHRRTYQAISKAWRMTDESRQAAEEEATSTAPELPKPLPQSLIEQADERHRLWQETARQRAELAAAHAEELHDLAERAARSYLAAALAAFHAAVTNTDPLGSLEPPVVSTDGWDEPRLSPPVETGIHVIDAEANKLCAKAIGKPLRRRGPAPKMRRRLARYDIKKVALPGEDHAALANFLFGHTDDGALLRRLHPEK
;
A
#
# COMPACT_ATOMS: atom_id res chain seq x y z
N MET A 1 4.09 -30.83 23.97
CA MET A 1 5.19 -30.39 24.86
C MET A 1 5.54 -28.95 24.50
N ALA A 2 5.27 -27.98 25.38
CA ALA A 2 5.60 -26.58 25.11
C ALA A 2 7.14 -26.43 25.02
N ALA A 3 7.63 -25.95 23.87
CA ALA A 3 9.05 -25.68 23.68
C ALA A 3 9.49 -24.64 24.74
N ARG A 4 10.46 -24.99 25.58
CA ARG A 4 11.05 -24.04 26.53
C ARG A 4 11.66 -22.90 25.71
N THR A 5 11.07 -21.72 25.77
CA THR A 5 11.65 -20.50 25.20
C THR A 5 13.02 -20.27 25.84
N SER A 6 14.02 -20.00 25.01
CA SER A 6 15.40 -19.82 25.49
C SER A 6 15.48 -18.58 26.39
N LYS A 7 16.36 -18.60 27.40
CA LYS A 7 16.58 -17.45 28.31
C LYS A 7 16.84 -16.13 27.54
N ALA A 8 17.55 -16.22 26.42
CA ALA A 8 17.84 -15.08 25.55
C ALA A 8 16.59 -14.53 24.86
N LEU A 9 15.69 -15.42 24.41
CA LEU A 9 14.42 -15.04 23.82
C LEU A 9 13.48 -14.41 24.86
N THR A 10 13.38 -15.00 26.06
CA THR A 10 12.60 -14.41 27.15
C THR A 10 13.07 -12.99 27.47
N ALA A 11 14.40 -12.80 27.58
CA ALA A 11 14.99 -11.49 27.80
C ALA A 11 14.71 -10.48 26.69
N TRP A 12 14.48 -10.93 25.45
CA TRP A 12 14.05 -10.09 24.33
C TRP A 12 12.55 -9.77 24.38
N THR A 13 11.71 -10.77 24.62
CA THR A 13 10.23 -10.60 24.63
C THR A 13 9.73 -9.75 25.79
N GLU A 14 10.47 -9.66 26.89
CA GLU A 14 10.17 -8.79 28.03
C GLU A 14 10.51 -7.31 27.78
N LEU A 15 11.22 -6.99 26.70
CA LEU A 15 11.50 -5.63 26.29
C LEU A 15 10.29 -5.05 25.56
N ASN A 16 10.00 -3.77 25.80
CA ASN A 16 9.03 -3.06 24.98
C ASN A 16 9.61 -2.75 23.58
N ASP A 17 8.74 -2.38 22.64
CA ASP A 17 9.11 -2.14 21.24
C ASP A 17 10.27 -1.15 21.08
N ARG A 18 10.30 -0.09 21.88
CA ARG A 18 11.38 0.91 21.85
C ARG A 18 12.71 0.34 22.35
N GLN A 19 12.68 -0.50 23.38
CA GLN A 19 13.84 -1.19 23.94
C GLN A 19 14.37 -2.26 22.97
N GLN A 20 13.48 -3.06 22.37
CA GLN A 20 13.83 -4.03 21.33
C GLN A 20 14.47 -3.33 20.13
N GLY A 21 13.82 -2.27 19.65
CA GLY A 21 14.32 -1.46 18.55
C GLY A 21 15.68 -0.81 18.81
N THR A 22 15.86 -0.24 19.99
CA THR A 22 17.16 0.34 20.39
C THR A 22 18.24 -0.73 20.47
N LEU A 23 17.92 -1.89 21.04
CA LEU A 23 18.88 -3.01 21.16
C LEU A 23 19.25 -3.58 19.78
N ALA A 24 18.31 -3.64 18.83
CA ALA A 24 18.55 -4.04 17.45
C ALA A 24 19.51 -3.08 16.73
N VAL A 25 19.29 -1.76 16.84
CA VAL A 25 20.18 -0.75 16.23
C VAL A 25 21.61 -0.88 16.75
N ILE A 26 21.78 -1.09 18.06
CA ILE A 26 23.11 -1.30 18.67
C ILE A 26 23.73 -2.61 18.17
N TYR A 27 22.93 -3.67 18.02
CA TYR A 27 23.40 -4.95 17.50
C TYR A 27 23.89 -4.83 16.05
N ASP A 28 23.13 -4.17 15.19
CA ASP A 28 23.53 -3.95 13.79
C ASP A 28 24.86 -3.18 13.70
N LEU A 29 25.02 -2.12 14.51
CA LEU A 29 26.27 -1.35 14.58
C LEU A 29 27.46 -2.17 15.11
N ASP A 30 27.24 -3.06 16.10
CA ASP A 30 28.27 -4.00 16.58
C ASP A 30 28.69 -4.98 15.48
N GLN A 31 27.71 -5.53 14.74
CA GLN A 31 27.97 -6.48 13.64
C GLN A 31 28.70 -5.82 12.47
N GLU A 32 28.37 -4.57 12.12
CA GLU A 32 29.06 -3.82 11.08
C GLU A 32 30.53 -3.55 11.43
N LYS A 33 30.82 -3.18 12.68
CA LYS A 33 32.20 -3.00 13.16
C LYS A 33 32.99 -4.30 13.11
N ASP A 34 32.37 -5.41 13.51
CA ASP A 34 32.95 -6.75 13.48
C ASP A 34 33.26 -7.20 12.04
N ALA A 35 32.30 -7.03 11.11
CA ALA A 35 32.49 -7.31 9.68
C ALA A 35 33.56 -6.41 9.04
N GLY A 36 33.58 -5.12 9.39
CA GLY A 36 34.62 -4.18 8.95
C GLY A 36 36.01 -4.59 9.39
N ARG A 37 36.16 -5.08 10.63
CA ARG A 37 37.44 -5.63 11.12
C ARG A 37 37.85 -6.92 10.43
N ARG A 38 36.93 -7.88 10.25
CA ARG A 38 37.23 -9.10 9.49
C ARG A 38 37.75 -8.77 8.08
N ARG A 39 37.13 -7.80 7.41
CA ARG A 39 37.58 -7.33 6.08
C ARG A 39 38.97 -6.70 6.12
N ARG A 40 39.27 -5.85 7.11
CA ARG A 40 40.62 -5.26 7.25
C ARG A 40 41.69 -6.31 7.56
N ALA A 41 41.39 -7.25 8.45
CA ALA A 41 42.27 -8.37 8.77
C ALA A 41 42.53 -9.26 7.55
N ALA A 42 41.50 -9.56 6.75
CA ALA A 42 41.64 -10.32 5.51
C ALA A 42 42.51 -9.61 4.45
N ARG A 43 42.63 -8.27 4.52
CA ARG A 43 43.52 -7.45 3.68
C ARG A 43 44.91 -7.23 4.29
N GLY A 44 45.26 -7.96 5.35
CA GLY A 44 46.56 -7.86 6.02
C GLY A 44 46.71 -6.70 7.01
N SER A 45 45.67 -5.88 7.21
CA SER A 45 45.65 -4.83 8.23
C SER A 45 45.02 -5.37 9.51
N TYR A 46 45.82 -6.10 10.28
CA TYR A 46 45.43 -6.63 11.59
C TYR A 46 45.58 -5.54 12.66
N ASP A 47 44.58 -5.44 13.53
CA ASP A 47 44.52 -4.49 14.64
C ASP A 47 44.18 -5.29 15.90
N ASP A 48 45.11 -5.33 16.85
CA ASP A 48 45.08 -6.15 18.06
C ASP A 48 44.26 -5.51 19.20
N THR A 49 43.65 -4.34 18.97
CA THR A 49 42.83 -3.69 19.99
C THR A 49 41.74 -4.67 20.50
N PRO A 50 41.57 -4.82 21.82
CA PRO A 50 40.58 -5.71 22.41
C PRO A 50 39.15 -5.43 21.94
N ALA A 51 38.35 -6.50 21.79
CA ALA A 51 36.93 -6.43 21.41
C ALA A 51 36.09 -5.50 22.28
N ALA A 52 36.39 -5.42 23.57
CA ALA A 52 35.69 -4.54 24.50
C ALA A 52 35.88 -3.04 24.20
N ILE A 53 36.92 -2.67 23.46
CA ILE A 53 37.23 -1.27 23.12
C ILE A 53 36.61 -0.92 21.77
N TRP A 54 36.88 -1.67 20.71
CA TRP A 54 36.39 -1.30 19.37
C TRP A 54 34.90 -1.59 19.15
N ARG A 55 34.26 -2.43 19.97
CA ARG A 55 32.80 -2.66 19.92
C ARG A 55 31.98 -1.57 20.62
N ARG A 56 32.62 -0.57 21.24
CA ARG A 56 31.91 0.58 21.82
C ARG A 56 31.23 1.38 20.72
N ILE A 57 29.98 1.76 20.92
CA ILE A 57 29.17 2.52 19.97
C ILE A 57 28.89 3.89 20.56
N ASP A 58 29.15 4.93 19.79
CA ASP A 58 28.94 6.32 20.19
C ASP A 58 27.45 6.64 20.24
N PHE A 59 26.97 7.01 21.43
CA PHE A 59 25.56 7.22 21.70
C PHE A 59 25.18 8.70 21.79
N ALA A 60 25.96 9.52 22.51
CA ALA A 60 25.63 10.93 22.70
C ALA A 60 26.83 11.74 23.19
N HIS A 61 26.98 12.96 22.67
CA HIS A 61 27.86 13.97 23.26
C HIS A 61 27.22 14.66 24.47
N ASP A 62 28.08 15.02 25.42
CA ASP A 62 27.76 15.74 26.64
C ASP A 62 28.78 16.90 26.80
N PRO A 63 28.36 18.18 26.72
CA PRO A 63 26.98 18.66 26.56
C PRO A 63 26.40 18.36 25.17
N SER A 64 25.08 18.15 25.11
CA SER A 64 24.37 17.80 23.88
C SER A 64 24.16 19.02 22.96
N LEU A 65 25.23 19.47 22.30
CA LEU A 65 25.23 20.60 21.36
C LEU A 65 25.13 20.12 19.91
N ARG A 66 23.92 19.70 19.49
CA ARG A 66 23.69 19.08 18.17
C ARG A 66 24.15 19.95 16.99
N ASP A 67 24.05 21.26 17.11
CA ASP A 67 24.42 22.21 16.04
C ASP A 67 25.94 22.30 15.84
N LEU A 68 26.75 21.88 16.83
CA LEU A 68 28.22 21.97 16.78
C LEU A 68 28.89 20.62 16.54
N VAL A 69 28.40 19.55 17.17
CA VAL A 69 29.02 18.19 17.12
C VAL A 69 28.24 17.19 16.26
N GLY A 70 27.09 17.57 15.71
CA GLY A 70 26.26 16.71 14.87
C GLY A 70 25.57 15.57 15.64
N THR A 71 24.95 14.65 14.90
CA THR A 71 24.32 13.44 15.45
C THR A 71 25.26 12.24 15.31
N THR A 72 25.30 11.37 16.33
CA THR A 72 26.03 10.11 16.20
C THR A 72 25.31 9.16 15.25
N GLU A 73 26.02 8.21 14.65
CA GLU A 73 25.42 7.20 13.77
C GLU A 73 24.27 6.44 14.45
N MET A 74 24.43 6.12 15.74
CA MET A 74 23.36 5.50 16.54
C MET A 74 22.13 6.42 16.65
N GLN A 75 22.33 7.71 16.90
CA GLN A 75 21.22 8.67 16.96
C GLN A 75 20.52 8.83 15.61
N SER A 76 21.28 8.88 14.51
CA SER A 76 20.74 8.94 13.14
C SER A 76 19.89 7.71 12.82
N ARG A 77 20.34 6.50 13.20
CA ARG A 77 19.56 5.27 13.00
C ARG A 77 18.31 5.20 13.86
N LEU A 78 18.38 5.62 15.12
CA LEU A 78 17.19 5.70 15.98
C LEU A 78 16.17 6.72 15.43
N ALA A 79 16.64 7.83 14.86
CA ALA A 79 15.78 8.83 14.23
C ALA A 79 15.05 8.30 13.00
N MET A 80 15.71 7.50 12.15
CA MET A 80 15.06 6.82 11.01
C MET A 80 13.91 5.89 11.42
N HIS A 81 13.89 5.42 12.67
CA HIS A 81 12.82 4.60 13.24
C HIS A 81 11.75 5.43 14.00
N GLY A 82 11.81 6.76 13.96
CA GLY A 82 10.89 7.64 14.69
C GLY A 82 11.13 7.68 16.20
N TRP A 83 12.33 7.33 16.66
CA TRP A 83 12.72 7.31 18.08
C TRP A 83 13.72 8.43 18.42
N ASP A 84 13.64 9.56 17.72
CA ASP A 84 14.41 10.79 17.95
C ASP A 84 13.94 11.58 19.18
N ASN A 85 12.75 11.25 19.71
CA ASN A 85 12.11 11.86 20.87
C ASN A 85 12.92 11.72 22.17
N GLN A 86 12.74 12.68 23.10
CA GLN A 86 13.19 12.60 24.49
C GLN A 86 12.92 11.20 25.08
N GLY A 87 13.93 10.59 25.71
CA GLY A 87 13.83 9.24 26.29
C GLY A 87 14.87 8.21 25.84
N ASN A 88 15.79 8.54 24.92
CA ASN A 88 16.86 7.60 24.56
C ASN A 88 17.79 7.32 25.75
N GLY A 89 18.08 8.32 26.60
CA GLY A 89 18.84 8.12 27.83
C GLY A 89 18.17 7.15 28.82
N SER A 90 16.84 7.23 28.99
CA SER A 90 16.09 6.32 29.86
C SER A 90 16.00 4.91 29.28
N THR A 91 15.88 4.77 27.96
CA THR A 91 15.90 3.45 27.29
C THR A 91 17.25 2.77 27.44
N ILE A 92 18.35 3.51 27.25
CA ILE A 92 19.70 2.98 27.49
C ILE A 92 19.89 2.62 28.95
N ALA A 93 19.45 3.46 29.89
CA ALA A 93 19.51 3.13 31.32
C ALA A 93 18.74 1.83 31.63
N ALA A 94 17.53 1.66 31.10
CA ALA A 94 16.73 0.45 31.31
C ALA A 94 17.38 -0.81 30.72
N LEU A 95 18.00 -0.71 29.54
CA LEU A 95 18.74 -1.83 28.92
C LEU A 95 20.02 -2.18 29.71
N THR A 96 20.68 -1.18 30.30
CA THR A 96 21.82 -1.38 31.20
C THR A 96 21.41 -2.02 32.53
N THR A 97 20.32 -1.57 33.15
CA THR A 97 19.77 -2.19 34.38
C THR A 97 19.42 -3.66 34.17
N ARG A 98 18.97 -4.03 32.97
CA ARG A 98 18.71 -5.43 32.58
C ARG A 98 19.95 -6.23 32.21
N GLY A 99 21.15 -5.65 32.28
CA GLY A 99 22.40 -6.32 31.95
C GLY A 99 22.61 -6.62 30.47
N LEU A 100 21.86 -5.97 29.57
CA LEU A 100 21.97 -6.17 28.12
C LEU A 100 23.00 -5.22 27.48
N LEU A 101 23.29 -4.09 28.13
CA LEU A 101 24.26 -3.10 27.69
C LEU A 101 25.19 -2.71 28.84
N THR A 102 26.44 -2.39 28.52
CA THR A 102 27.32 -1.59 29.37
C THR A 102 27.37 -0.15 28.85
N ARG A 103 27.55 0.80 29.77
CA ARG A 103 27.76 2.22 29.46
C ARG A 103 29.17 2.61 29.85
N ASP A 104 29.80 3.42 29.01
CA ASP A 104 31.09 4.03 29.31
C ASP A 104 31.14 5.44 28.68
N ALA A 105 32.21 6.18 28.89
CA ALA A 105 32.43 7.45 28.22
C ALA A 105 33.93 7.69 27.97
N TYR A 106 34.24 8.49 26.95
CA TYR A 106 35.60 8.97 26.71
C TYR A 106 35.61 10.47 26.43
N GLY A 107 36.73 11.12 26.75
CA GLY A 107 36.93 12.55 26.52
C GLY A 107 37.10 12.87 25.04
N THR A 108 36.51 13.98 24.61
CA THR A 108 36.63 14.55 23.27
C THR A 108 36.98 16.03 23.37
N GLN A 109 37.41 16.66 22.27
CA GLN A 109 37.74 18.09 22.24
C GLN A 109 36.57 19.00 22.69
N PHE A 110 35.32 18.53 22.56
CA PHE A 110 34.11 19.32 22.80
C PHE A 110 33.26 18.81 23.99
N GLY A 111 33.84 17.97 24.85
CA GLY A 111 33.14 17.39 26.02
C GLY A 111 33.35 15.88 26.13
N MET A 112 32.36 15.16 26.64
CA MET A 112 32.41 13.70 26.79
C MET A 112 31.54 13.01 25.74
N MET A 113 32.07 11.97 25.08
CA MET A 113 31.28 11.05 24.29
C MET A 113 30.80 9.91 25.17
N ARG A 114 29.49 9.77 25.32
CA ARG A 114 28.86 8.61 25.96
C ARG A 114 28.82 7.47 24.96
N THR A 115 29.27 6.31 25.39
CA THR A 115 29.28 5.08 24.59
C THR A 115 28.46 3.99 25.24
N VAL A 116 28.00 3.06 24.42
CA VAL A 116 27.35 1.82 24.85
C VAL A 116 28.02 0.63 24.18
N ALA A 117 28.01 -0.52 24.85
CA ALA A 117 28.45 -1.78 24.25
C ALA A 117 27.51 -2.92 24.66
N LEU A 118 27.30 -3.88 23.75
CA LEU A 118 26.49 -5.06 24.06
C LEU A 118 27.25 -6.02 24.97
N THR A 119 26.56 -6.47 26.02
CA THR A 119 27.02 -7.62 26.81
C THR A 119 26.89 -8.91 25.99
N ARG A 120 27.41 -10.01 26.53
CA ARG A 120 27.21 -11.33 25.92
C ARG A 120 25.72 -11.69 25.88
N GLU A 121 25.02 -11.39 26.96
CA GLU A 121 23.58 -11.56 27.14
C GLU A 121 22.79 -10.67 26.18
N GLY A 122 23.18 -9.39 26.03
CA GLY A 122 22.59 -8.46 25.09
C GLY A 122 22.70 -8.92 23.64
N ARG A 123 23.87 -9.41 23.23
CA ARG A 123 24.06 -10.01 21.89
C ARG A 123 23.24 -11.28 21.70
N ALA A 124 23.17 -12.14 22.71
CA ALA A 124 22.36 -13.35 22.65
C ALA A 124 20.86 -13.03 22.55
N ALA A 125 20.37 -12.05 23.33
CA ALA A 125 18.98 -11.60 23.32
C ALA A 125 18.62 -10.91 22.00
N ALA A 126 19.45 -9.98 21.52
CA ALA A 126 19.26 -9.33 20.22
C ALA A 126 19.27 -10.35 19.09
N ARG A 127 20.22 -11.30 19.08
CA ARG A 127 20.24 -12.39 18.09
C ARG A 127 18.98 -13.26 18.19
N ALA A 128 18.61 -13.71 19.38
CA ALA A 128 17.42 -14.54 19.56
C ALA A 128 16.14 -13.84 19.10
N GLY A 129 15.99 -12.55 19.42
CA GLY A 129 14.85 -11.74 19.02
C GLY A 129 14.80 -11.36 17.54
N LEU A 130 15.97 -11.12 16.93
CA LEU A 130 16.09 -10.88 15.50
C LEU A 130 15.97 -12.17 14.69
N SER A 131 16.34 -13.32 15.26
CA SER A 131 16.20 -14.65 14.66
C SER A 131 14.82 -15.28 14.85
N LEU A 132 14.05 -14.84 15.85
CA LEU A 132 12.66 -15.27 16.08
C LEU A 132 11.71 -14.12 15.77
N ARG A 133 11.52 -13.88 14.47
CA ARG A 133 10.19 -13.48 14.02
C ARG A 133 9.38 -14.75 13.77
N PRO A 134 8.14 -14.84 14.28
CA PRO A 134 7.23 -15.93 13.94
C PRO A 134 6.93 -16.00 12.43
N ASP A 135 7.18 -14.90 11.72
CA ASP A 135 6.96 -14.79 10.28
C ASP A 135 8.32 -14.59 9.60
N GLY A 136 8.86 -15.68 9.05
CA GLY A 136 10.16 -15.76 8.39
C GLY A 136 10.24 -15.00 7.06
N ALA A 137 9.95 -13.70 7.04
CA ALA A 137 10.35 -12.85 5.93
C ALA A 137 11.74 -12.26 6.23
N PRO A 138 12.75 -12.48 5.36
CA PRO A 138 13.98 -11.71 5.42
C PRO A 138 13.61 -10.23 5.36
N LYS A 139 14.19 -9.40 6.24
CA LYS A 139 14.07 -7.95 6.10
C LYS A 139 14.55 -7.61 4.68
N ALA A 140 13.66 -7.06 3.85
CA ALA A 140 14.02 -6.56 2.54
C ALA A 140 15.29 -5.71 2.67
N ALA A 141 16.35 -6.15 2.00
CA ALA A 141 17.68 -5.56 2.12
C ALA A 141 17.70 -4.12 1.54
N LEU A 142 16.74 -3.82 0.67
CA LEU A 142 16.45 -2.50 0.13
C LEU A 142 15.14 -1.94 0.69
N GLY A 143 15.10 -0.62 0.88
CA GLY A 143 13.85 0.10 1.13
C GLY A 143 12.98 0.18 -0.13
N ALA A 144 11.68 0.46 0.04
CA ALA A 144 10.68 0.43 -1.04
C ALA A 144 11.13 1.16 -2.31
N ARG A 145 11.64 2.39 -2.17
CA ARG A 145 12.08 3.20 -3.31
C ARG A 145 13.31 2.64 -4.03
N SER A 146 14.25 2.05 -3.29
CA SER A 146 15.44 1.40 -3.89
C SER A 146 15.08 0.10 -4.59
N TRP A 147 14.13 -0.65 -4.03
CA TRP A 147 13.57 -1.85 -4.65
C TRP A 147 12.84 -1.53 -5.95
N GLU A 148 11.99 -0.50 -5.95
CA GLU A 148 11.29 -0.01 -7.14
C GLU A 148 12.27 0.36 -8.26
N VAL A 149 13.35 1.08 -7.94
CA VAL A 149 14.36 1.43 -8.94
C VAL A 149 15.09 0.19 -9.45
N LEU A 150 15.40 -0.78 -8.59
CA LEU A 150 16.02 -2.04 -9.03
C LEU A 150 15.08 -2.85 -9.94
N ALA A 151 13.77 -2.88 -9.66
CA ALA A 151 12.76 -3.50 -10.52
C ALA A 151 12.63 -2.79 -11.88
N LEU A 152 12.68 -1.46 -11.90
CA LEU A 152 12.69 -0.69 -13.14
C LEU A 152 13.96 -0.95 -13.97
N LEU A 153 15.11 -1.09 -13.31
CA LEU A 153 16.37 -1.45 -13.96
C LEU A 153 16.31 -2.85 -14.56
N TRP A 154 15.75 -3.83 -13.83
CA TRP A 154 15.49 -5.17 -14.35
C TRP A 154 14.60 -5.12 -15.61
N ALA A 155 13.47 -4.42 -15.54
CA ALA A 155 12.57 -4.30 -16.68
C ALA A 155 13.22 -3.62 -17.90
N ALA A 156 14.11 -2.65 -17.67
CA ALA A 156 14.86 -1.99 -18.75
C ALA A 156 15.90 -2.92 -19.38
N ASP A 157 16.61 -3.69 -18.56
CA ASP A 157 17.56 -4.72 -19.00
C ASP A 157 16.90 -5.77 -19.90
N GLN A 158 15.68 -6.21 -19.56
CA GLN A 158 14.89 -7.12 -20.39
C GLN A 158 14.51 -6.54 -21.77
N ARG A 159 14.49 -5.21 -21.92
CA ARG A 159 14.29 -4.54 -23.22
C ARG A 159 15.60 -4.25 -23.95
N GLY A 160 16.76 -4.53 -23.34
CA GLY A 160 18.07 -4.18 -23.88
C GLY A 160 18.36 -2.67 -23.86
N GLU A 161 17.69 -1.90 -23.01
CA GLU A 161 17.83 -0.45 -22.94
C GLU A 161 18.24 0.03 -21.54
N PRO A 162 19.06 1.08 -21.40
CA PRO A 162 19.37 1.65 -20.10
C PRO A 162 18.15 2.40 -19.52
N LEU A 163 17.99 2.33 -18.21
CA LEU A 163 16.97 3.12 -17.51
C LEU A 163 17.38 4.59 -17.49
N ARG A 164 16.61 5.44 -18.19
CA ARG A 164 16.76 6.89 -18.11
C ARG A 164 16.17 7.38 -16.80
N TRP A 165 17.03 7.81 -15.90
CA TRP A 165 16.62 8.22 -14.57
C TRP A 165 17.47 9.40 -14.09
N THR A 166 16.80 10.39 -13.50
CA THR A 166 17.44 11.60 -12.98
C THR A 166 18.23 11.27 -11.72
N TYR A 167 19.46 11.79 -11.63
CA TYR A 167 20.37 11.60 -10.51
C TYR A 167 19.66 11.70 -9.14
N SER A 168 19.78 10.65 -8.34
CA SER A 168 19.38 10.65 -6.92
C SER A 168 20.48 10.06 -6.06
N LYS A 169 21.06 10.91 -5.22
CA LYS A 169 22.12 10.54 -4.29
C LYS A 169 21.73 9.38 -3.37
N THR A 170 20.47 9.34 -2.91
CA THR A 170 19.98 8.28 -2.00
C THR A 170 19.97 6.91 -2.68
N ILE A 171 19.59 6.86 -3.95
CA ILE A 171 19.44 5.60 -4.69
C ILE A 171 20.77 5.15 -5.27
N GLU A 172 21.63 6.07 -5.76
CA GLU A 172 23.01 5.72 -6.12
C GLU A 172 23.76 5.19 -4.90
N PHE A 173 23.63 5.83 -3.73
CA PHE A 173 24.21 5.30 -2.51
C PHE A 173 23.67 3.90 -2.20
N ALA A 174 22.35 3.71 -2.26
CA ALA A 174 21.71 2.45 -1.90
C ALA A 174 22.00 1.29 -2.87
N LEU A 175 22.17 1.55 -4.18
CA LEU A 175 22.34 0.52 -5.20
C LEU A 175 23.79 0.38 -5.70
N MET A 176 24.61 1.43 -5.60
CA MET A 176 25.97 1.48 -6.15
C MET A 176 27.05 1.53 -5.05
N GLU A 177 26.89 2.38 -4.03
CA GLU A 177 27.95 2.56 -3.02
C GLU A 177 27.85 1.58 -1.84
N ARG A 178 26.62 1.24 -1.42
CA ARG A 178 26.35 0.38 -0.26
C ARG A 178 26.66 -1.10 -0.54
N HIS A 179 26.57 -1.54 -1.80
CA HIS A 179 26.79 -2.93 -2.21
C HIS A 179 28.15 -3.09 -2.90
N GLN A 180 28.85 -4.17 -2.58
CA GLN A 180 30.13 -4.50 -3.21
C GLN A 180 30.13 -5.99 -3.57
N PRO A 181 30.01 -6.38 -4.86
CA PRO A 181 29.86 -5.53 -6.04
C PRO A 181 28.56 -4.69 -6.06
N PRO A 182 28.51 -3.55 -6.78
CA PRO A 182 27.32 -2.72 -6.88
C PRO A 182 26.18 -3.49 -7.56
N LEU A 183 24.92 -3.12 -7.27
CA LEU A 183 23.73 -3.70 -7.90
C LEU A 183 23.39 -2.99 -9.22
N ALA A 184 23.65 -1.69 -9.31
CA ALA A 184 23.47 -0.88 -10.51
C ALA A 184 24.77 -0.19 -10.92
N ALA A 185 24.91 0.14 -12.20
CA ALA A 185 26.03 0.91 -12.73
C ALA A 185 25.51 2.05 -13.63
N ARG A 186 26.31 3.09 -13.82
CA ARG A 186 26.04 4.06 -14.88
C ARG A 186 26.25 3.38 -16.23
N SER A 187 25.35 3.63 -17.16
CA SER A 187 25.50 3.25 -18.56
C SER A 187 26.55 4.15 -19.23
N ASP A 188 27.10 3.69 -20.35
CA ASP A 188 28.03 4.46 -21.17
C ASP A 188 27.34 5.68 -21.83
N ASP A 189 26.01 5.62 -21.98
CA ASP A 189 25.19 6.78 -22.31
C ASP A 189 25.09 7.71 -21.09
N TYR A 190 25.50 8.96 -21.27
CA TYR A 190 25.65 10.02 -20.24
C TYR A 190 24.45 10.26 -19.29
N TYR A 191 23.30 9.63 -19.53
CA TYR A 191 22.05 9.79 -18.77
C TYR A 191 21.35 8.47 -18.39
N GLY A 192 22.03 7.33 -18.54
CA GLY A 192 21.45 6.01 -18.30
C GLY A 192 22.04 5.28 -17.09
N TYR A 193 21.23 4.44 -16.45
CA TYR A 193 21.69 3.44 -15.47
C TYR A 193 21.32 2.05 -15.98
N GLN A 194 22.15 1.06 -15.65
CA GLN A 194 21.95 -0.33 -16.00
C GLN A 194 22.08 -1.22 -14.77
N ILE A 195 21.34 -2.31 -14.76
CA ILE A 195 21.52 -3.35 -13.75
C ILE A 195 22.83 -4.09 -14.02
N THR A 196 23.56 -4.43 -12.96
CA THR A 196 24.78 -5.26 -13.08
C THR A 196 24.43 -6.74 -12.96
N ASP A 197 25.38 -7.64 -13.27
CA ASP A 197 25.23 -9.08 -12.99
C ASP A 197 24.85 -9.34 -11.52
N ARG A 198 25.57 -8.68 -10.60
CA ARG A 198 25.28 -8.81 -9.17
C ARG A 198 23.88 -8.29 -8.81
N GLY A 199 23.42 -7.25 -9.50
CA GLY A 199 22.07 -6.70 -9.39
C GLY A 199 21.00 -7.68 -9.88
N ARG A 200 21.25 -8.39 -10.98
CA ARG A 200 20.38 -9.46 -11.49
C ARG A 200 20.28 -10.58 -10.46
N ASP A 201 21.42 -11.09 -9.99
CA ASP A 201 21.44 -12.14 -8.97
C ASP A 201 20.70 -11.69 -7.70
N PHE A 202 20.95 -10.44 -7.25
CA PHE A 202 20.26 -9.88 -6.09
C PHE A 202 18.75 -9.82 -6.29
N TYR A 203 18.33 -9.38 -7.47
CA TYR A 203 16.92 -9.26 -7.83
C TYR A 203 16.25 -10.63 -7.76
N CYS A 204 16.83 -11.66 -8.40
CA CYS A 204 16.33 -13.03 -8.33
C CYS A 204 16.31 -13.58 -6.91
N ASP A 205 17.46 -13.54 -6.20
CA ASP A 205 17.63 -14.12 -4.86
C ASP A 205 16.71 -13.49 -3.81
N HIS A 206 16.36 -12.22 -3.97
CA HIS A 206 15.62 -11.46 -2.96
C HIS A 206 14.24 -10.99 -3.46
N TYR A 207 13.78 -11.47 -4.62
CA TYR A 207 12.51 -11.08 -5.22
C TYR A 207 11.35 -11.32 -4.25
N ALA A 208 11.16 -12.56 -3.78
CA ALA A 208 10.07 -12.92 -2.89
C ALA A 208 10.05 -12.07 -1.60
N ALA A 209 11.22 -11.89 -0.98
CA ALA A 209 11.35 -11.11 0.25
C ALA A 209 11.03 -9.61 0.06
N HIS A 210 11.44 -9.00 -1.06
CA HIS A 210 11.17 -7.59 -1.31
C HIS A 210 9.74 -7.36 -1.78
N THR A 211 9.17 -8.25 -2.58
CA THR A 211 7.78 -8.11 -3.03
C THR A 211 6.79 -8.34 -1.88
N ALA A 212 7.12 -9.21 -0.92
CA ALA A 212 6.36 -9.35 0.32
C ALA A 212 6.47 -8.11 1.22
N ALA A 213 7.66 -7.52 1.33
CA ALA A 213 7.91 -6.36 2.19
C ALA A 213 7.35 -5.05 1.61
N HIS A 214 7.32 -4.93 0.28
CA HIS A 214 6.91 -3.72 -0.46
C HIS A 214 5.85 -4.08 -1.50
N PRO A 215 4.63 -4.48 -1.08
CA PRO A 215 3.58 -4.95 -2.00
C PRO A 215 3.09 -3.89 -2.98
N ASP A 216 3.29 -2.60 -2.65
CA ASP A 216 2.93 -1.47 -3.51
C ASP A 216 3.93 -1.24 -4.65
N VAL A 217 5.09 -1.92 -4.62
CA VAL A 217 6.10 -1.82 -5.67
C VAL A 217 5.84 -2.90 -6.72
N HIS A 218 5.53 -2.47 -7.94
CA HIS A 218 5.38 -3.37 -9.07
C HIS A 218 6.76 -3.89 -9.54
N ALA A 219 7.10 -5.11 -9.12
CA ALA A 219 8.32 -5.81 -9.50
C ALA A 219 7.98 -7.02 -10.38
N PRO A 220 8.43 -7.10 -11.64
CA PRO A 220 8.18 -8.25 -12.51
C PRO A 220 8.89 -9.52 -12.00
N HIS A 221 8.29 -10.69 -12.20
CA HIS A 221 8.89 -11.95 -11.78
C HIS A 221 10.21 -12.23 -12.53
N PRO A 222 11.28 -12.70 -11.86
CA PRO A 222 12.57 -12.96 -12.49
C PRO A 222 12.50 -14.01 -13.61
N ASP A 223 11.66 -15.03 -13.47
CA ASP A 223 11.49 -16.10 -14.47
C ASP A 223 10.51 -15.74 -15.61
N GLY A 224 10.08 -14.48 -15.68
CA GLY A 224 9.17 -13.99 -16.72
C GLY A 224 7.69 -14.07 -16.33
N THR A 225 6.82 -13.64 -17.25
CA THR A 225 5.38 -13.44 -16.98
C THR A 225 4.61 -14.74 -16.78
N ASP A 226 5.13 -15.86 -17.29
CA ASP A 226 4.50 -17.17 -17.17
C ASP A 226 4.76 -17.82 -15.80
N ALA A 227 5.72 -17.27 -15.04
CA ALA A 227 6.04 -17.63 -13.67
C ALA A 227 5.41 -16.67 -12.64
N GLU A 228 4.61 -15.68 -13.08
CA GLU A 228 3.83 -14.87 -12.14
C GLU A 228 2.71 -15.75 -11.55
N PRO A 229 2.63 -15.90 -10.21
CA PRO A 229 1.61 -16.75 -9.59
C PRO A 229 0.19 -16.17 -9.74
N TRP A 230 0.07 -14.94 -10.26
CA TRP A 230 -1.19 -14.30 -10.61
C TRP A 230 -1.33 -14.15 -12.13
N PRO A 231 -2.33 -14.78 -12.76
CA PRO A 231 -2.48 -14.72 -14.21
C PRO A 231 -3.03 -13.35 -14.65
N LYS A 232 -2.34 -12.67 -15.57
CA LYS A 232 -2.76 -11.38 -16.15
C LYS A 232 -4.20 -11.35 -16.67
N LYS A 233 -4.68 -12.49 -17.18
CA LYS A 233 -6.06 -12.65 -17.65
C LYS A 233 -7.09 -12.39 -16.54
N ALA A 234 -6.76 -12.66 -15.28
CA ALA A 234 -7.62 -12.32 -14.15
C ALA A 234 -7.80 -10.81 -14.00
N ASP A 235 -6.72 -10.04 -14.14
CA ASP A 235 -6.78 -8.57 -14.09
C ASP A 235 -7.54 -8.00 -15.29
N GLU A 236 -7.35 -8.57 -16.48
CA GLU A 236 -8.11 -8.20 -17.67
C GLU A 236 -9.62 -8.38 -17.46
N LEU A 237 -10.05 -9.53 -16.92
CA LEU A 237 -11.45 -9.80 -16.62
C LEU A 237 -12.01 -8.83 -15.57
N LEU A 238 -11.28 -8.56 -14.48
CA LEU A 238 -11.70 -7.60 -13.45
C LEU A 238 -11.80 -6.17 -14.00
N LYS A 239 -10.85 -5.78 -14.87
CA LYS A 239 -10.87 -4.49 -15.59
C LYS A 239 -12.05 -4.42 -16.55
N GLU A 240 -12.42 -5.52 -17.19
CA GLU A 240 -13.60 -5.61 -18.07
C GLU A 240 -14.91 -5.40 -17.28
N HIS A 241 -15.11 -6.14 -16.19
CA HIS A 241 -16.26 -5.96 -15.29
C HIS A 241 -16.39 -4.51 -14.79
N ARG A 242 -15.26 -3.91 -14.38
CA ARG A 242 -15.21 -2.50 -13.95
C ARG A 242 -15.62 -1.54 -15.07
N ARG A 243 -15.12 -1.75 -16.29
CA ARG A 243 -15.45 -0.92 -17.47
C ARG A 243 -16.92 -1.04 -17.83
N THR A 244 -17.48 -2.24 -17.81
CA THR A 244 -18.90 -2.49 -18.08
C THR A 244 -19.78 -1.74 -17.09
N TYR A 245 -19.52 -1.87 -15.78
CA TYR A 245 -20.25 -1.11 -14.75
C TYR A 245 -20.15 0.41 -14.96
N GLN A 246 -18.95 0.92 -15.23
CA GLN A 246 -18.72 2.36 -15.45
C GLN A 246 -19.44 2.88 -16.70
N ALA A 247 -19.45 2.11 -17.79
CA ALA A 247 -20.14 2.47 -19.02
C ALA A 247 -21.65 2.56 -18.81
N ILE A 248 -22.26 1.56 -18.17
CA ILE A 248 -23.71 1.54 -17.89
C ILE A 248 -24.07 2.65 -16.90
N SER A 249 -23.30 2.84 -15.83
CA SER A 249 -23.54 3.92 -14.85
C SER A 249 -23.43 5.32 -15.48
N LYS A 250 -22.54 5.49 -16.46
CA LYS A 250 -22.43 6.73 -17.22
C LYS A 250 -23.65 6.93 -18.13
N ALA A 251 -24.09 5.89 -18.83
CA ALA A 251 -25.29 5.94 -19.65
C ALA A 251 -26.53 6.28 -18.81
N TRP A 252 -26.71 5.61 -17.66
CA TRP A 252 -27.77 5.89 -16.71
C TRP A 252 -27.81 7.38 -16.31
N ARG A 253 -26.65 7.94 -15.93
CA ARG A 253 -26.55 9.35 -15.53
C ARG A 253 -26.96 10.29 -16.67
N MET A 254 -26.48 10.05 -17.88
CA MET A 254 -26.83 10.87 -19.05
C MET A 254 -28.33 10.81 -19.35
N THR A 255 -28.94 9.63 -19.20
CA THR A 255 -30.39 9.44 -19.38
C THR A 255 -31.19 10.13 -18.27
N ASP A 256 -30.76 10.05 -17.01
CA ASP A 256 -31.41 10.74 -15.90
C ASP A 256 -31.31 12.27 -16.02
N GLU A 257 -30.16 12.80 -16.45
CA GLU A 257 -29.98 14.22 -16.78
C GLU A 257 -30.91 14.64 -17.94
N SER A 258 -31.07 13.80 -18.96
CA SER A 258 -31.98 14.05 -20.09
C SER A 258 -33.45 14.03 -19.65
N ARG A 259 -33.82 13.14 -18.74
CA ARG A 259 -35.15 13.07 -18.12
C ARG A 259 -35.45 14.36 -17.34
N GLN A 260 -34.53 14.79 -16.47
CA GLN A 260 -34.68 16.02 -15.68
C GLN A 260 -34.85 17.25 -16.58
N ALA A 261 -34.02 17.38 -17.63
CA ALA A 261 -34.13 18.48 -18.59
C ALA A 261 -35.49 18.49 -19.32
N ALA A 262 -36.00 17.32 -19.71
CA ALA A 262 -37.31 17.20 -20.36
C ALA A 262 -38.49 17.51 -19.40
N GLU A 263 -38.37 17.16 -18.11
CA GLU A 263 -39.35 17.52 -17.07
C GLU A 263 -39.40 19.04 -16.81
N GLU A 264 -38.23 19.68 -16.77
CA GLU A 264 -38.12 21.14 -16.67
C GLU A 264 -38.75 21.83 -17.88
N GLU A 265 -38.48 21.31 -19.09
CA GLU A 265 -39.07 21.81 -20.34
C GLU A 265 -40.61 21.66 -20.34
N ALA A 266 -41.12 20.52 -19.89
CA ALA A 266 -42.54 20.21 -19.79
C ALA A 266 -43.32 21.10 -18.79
N THR A 267 -42.63 21.64 -17.79
CA THR A 267 -43.20 22.51 -16.74
C THR A 267 -42.89 24.00 -16.96
N SER A 268 -42.15 24.34 -18.00
CA SER A 268 -41.76 25.71 -18.30
C SER A 268 -42.96 26.60 -18.68
N THR A 269 -42.86 27.87 -18.33
CA THR A 269 -43.90 28.88 -18.59
C THR A 269 -43.87 29.33 -20.04
N ALA A 270 -45.04 29.75 -20.56
CA ALA A 270 -45.14 30.28 -21.92
C ALA A 270 -44.28 31.54 -22.08
N PRO A 271 -43.55 31.69 -23.19
CA PRO A 271 -42.73 32.88 -23.43
C PRO A 271 -43.62 34.13 -23.52
N GLU A 272 -43.17 35.23 -22.91
CA GLU A 272 -43.87 36.50 -23.01
C GLU A 272 -43.83 37.02 -24.46
N LEU A 273 -45.01 37.22 -25.04
CA LEU A 273 -45.13 37.75 -26.40
C LEU A 273 -45.14 39.30 -26.38
N PRO A 274 -44.45 39.96 -27.33
CA PRO A 274 -44.44 41.43 -27.43
C PRO A 274 -45.84 41.96 -27.74
N LYS A 275 -46.21 43.12 -27.17
CA LYS A 275 -47.53 43.76 -27.39
C LYS A 275 -47.39 44.99 -28.30
N PRO A 276 -48.38 45.30 -29.16
CA PRO A 276 -49.63 44.56 -29.41
C PRO A 276 -49.50 43.51 -30.53
N LEU A 277 -50.01 42.30 -30.31
CA LEU A 277 -50.15 41.25 -31.33
C LEU A 277 -51.64 40.92 -31.56
N PRO A 278 -52.04 40.54 -32.80
CA PRO A 278 -53.36 39.98 -33.08
C PRO A 278 -53.68 38.76 -32.23
N GLN A 279 -54.95 38.61 -31.83
CA GLN A 279 -55.44 37.49 -31.01
C GLN A 279 -55.14 36.12 -31.63
N SER A 280 -55.26 35.98 -32.97
CA SER A 280 -54.95 34.73 -33.66
C SER A 280 -53.48 34.31 -33.55
N LEU A 281 -52.54 35.27 -33.46
CA LEU A 281 -51.12 34.95 -33.26
C LEU A 281 -50.82 34.54 -31.81
N ILE A 282 -51.58 35.07 -30.84
CA ILE A 282 -51.49 34.66 -29.43
C ILE A 282 -51.98 33.21 -29.30
N GLU A 283 -53.12 32.87 -29.90
CA GLU A 283 -53.68 31.51 -29.89
C GLU A 283 -52.73 30.49 -30.56
N GLN A 284 -52.14 30.84 -31.71
CA GLN A 284 -51.15 29.99 -32.37
C GLN A 284 -49.88 29.79 -31.53
N ALA A 285 -49.42 30.84 -30.83
CA ALA A 285 -48.26 30.74 -29.96
C ALA A 285 -48.53 29.86 -28.73
N ASP A 286 -49.72 29.97 -28.13
CA ASP A 286 -50.17 29.12 -27.03
C ASP A 286 -50.30 27.66 -27.47
N GLU A 287 -50.89 27.40 -28.64
CA GLU A 287 -51.00 26.05 -29.21
C GLU A 287 -49.62 25.43 -29.47
N ARG A 288 -48.70 26.20 -30.07
CA ARG A 288 -47.31 25.78 -30.27
C ARG A 288 -46.61 25.47 -28.93
N HIS A 289 -46.82 26.30 -27.91
CA HIS A 289 -46.26 26.07 -26.57
C HIS A 289 -46.82 24.80 -25.92
N ARG A 290 -48.12 24.54 -26.04
CA ARG A 290 -48.75 23.30 -25.55
C ARG A 290 -48.18 22.06 -26.24
N LEU A 291 -48.06 22.08 -27.57
CA LEU A 291 -47.46 20.97 -28.33
C LEU A 291 -46.00 20.73 -27.93
N TRP A 292 -45.25 21.79 -27.69
CA TRP A 292 -43.88 21.72 -27.20
C TRP A 292 -43.79 21.10 -25.79
N GLN A 293 -44.65 21.52 -24.86
CA GLN A 293 -44.75 20.91 -23.53
C GLN A 293 -45.16 19.43 -23.58
N GLU A 294 -46.11 19.06 -24.45
CA GLU A 294 -46.52 17.66 -24.63
C GLU A 294 -45.38 16.79 -25.18
N THR A 295 -44.64 17.31 -26.17
CA THR A 295 -43.44 16.65 -26.72
C THR A 295 -42.35 16.51 -25.65
N ALA A 296 -42.21 17.49 -24.76
CA ALA A 296 -41.29 17.40 -23.62
C ALA A 296 -41.72 16.32 -22.60
N ARG A 297 -43.02 16.20 -22.29
CA ARG A 297 -43.53 15.12 -21.42
C ARG A 297 -43.29 13.74 -22.00
N GLN A 298 -43.57 13.53 -23.29
CA GLN A 298 -43.31 12.25 -23.96
C GLN A 298 -41.81 11.88 -23.93
N ARG A 299 -40.91 12.86 -24.13
CA ARG A 299 -39.47 12.65 -23.98
C ARG A 299 -39.07 12.30 -22.55
N ALA A 300 -39.66 12.96 -21.55
CA ALA A 300 -39.42 12.68 -20.14
C ALA A 300 -39.85 11.25 -19.76
N GLU A 301 -41.04 10.83 -20.20
CA GLU A 301 -41.57 9.47 -19.98
C GLU A 301 -40.66 8.40 -20.61
N LEU A 302 -40.23 8.60 -21.86
CA LEU A 302 -39.31 7.69 -22.54
C LEU A 302 -37.94 7.65 -21.84
N ALA A 303 -37.39 8.80 -21.45
CA ALA A 303 -36.14 8.87 -20.71
C ALA A 303 -36.26 8.20 -19.32
N ALA A 304 -37.41 8.31 -18.65
CA ALA A 304 -37.66 7.62 -17.39
C ALA A 304 -37.64 6.09 -17.55
N ALA A 305 -38.31 5.55 -18.57
CA ALA A 305 -38.28 4.12 -18.87
C ALA A 305 -36.84 3.61 -19.14
N HIS A 306 -36.08 4.31 -19.99
CA HIS A 306 -34.68 3.96 -20.23
C HIS A 306 -33.79 4.11 -18.98
N ALA A 307 -34.06 5.09 -18.11
CA ALA A 307 -33.31 5.27 -16.87
C ALA A 307 -33.57 4.13 -15.89
N GLU A 308 -34.80 3.60 -15.82
CA GLU A 308 -35.15 2.43 -15.00
C GLU A 308 -34.45 1.16 -15.51
N GLU A 309 -34.48 0.90 -16.82
CA GLU A 309 -33.76 -0.23 -17.42
C GLU A 309 -32.24 -0.15 -17.18
N LEU A 310 -31.65 1.04 -17.36
CA LEU A 310 -30.22 1.26 -17.12
C LEU A 310 -29.87 1.19 -15.62
N HIS A 311 -30.80 1.54 -14.73
CA HIS A 311 -30.62 1.41 -13.29
C HIS A 311 -30.43 -0.06 -12.92
N ASP A 312 -31.37 -0.91 -13.34
CA ASP A 312 -31.34 -2.36 -13.13
C ASP A 312 -30.09 -3.00 -13.71
N LEU A 313 -29.72 -2.62 -14.94
CA LEU A 313 -28.50 -3.11 -15.59
C LEU A 313 -27.24 -2.69 -14.83
N ALA A 314 -27.19 -1.45 -14.33
CA ALA A 314 -26.06 -0.97 -13.54
C ALA A 314 -25.95 -1.70 -12.20
N GLU A 315 -27.06 -1.99 -11.53
CA GLU A 315 -27.06 -2.79 -10.30
C GLU A 315 -26.55 -4.22 -10.54
N ARG A 316 -27.03 -4.89 -11.58
CA ARG A 316 -26.56 -6.23 -11.96
C ARG A 316 -25.08 -6.24 -12.33
N ALA A 317 -24.63 -5.25 -13.11
CA ALA A 317 -23.22 -5.10 -13.45
C ALA A 317 -22.33 -4.84 -12.22
N ALA A 318 -22.80 -4.03 -11.26
CA ALA A 318 -22.09 -3.80 -10.01
C ALA A 318 -21.97 -5.07 -9.16
N ARG A 319 -23.03 -5.88 -9.09
CA ARG A 319 -23.04 -7.17 -8.39
C ARG A 319 -22.13 -8.20 -9.06
N SER A 320 -22.17 -8.28 -10.39
CA SER A 320 -21.27 -9.15 -11.18
C SER A 320 -19.80 -8.77 -10.96
N TYR A 321 -19.49 -7.48 -11.01
CA TYR A 321 -18.15 -6.97 -10.69
C TYR A 321 -17.73 -7.33 -9.26
N LEU A 322 -18.62 -7.18 -8.28
CA LEU A 322 -18.33 -7.57 -6.91
C LEU A 322 -18.09 -9.08 -6.77
N ALA A 323 -18.90 -9.92 -7.41
CA ALA A 323 -18.73 -11.36 -7.37
C ALA A 323 -17.36 -11.77 -7.95
N ALA A 324 -16.98 -11.19 -9.09
CA ALA A 324 -15.66 -11.40 -9.69
C ALA A 324 -14.53 -10.94 -8.76
N ALA A 325 -14.65 -9.75 -8.16
CA ALA A 325 -13.65 -9.23 -7.23
C ALA A 325 -13.51 -10.09 -5.96
N LEU A 326 -14.62 -10.62 -5.44
CA LEU A 326 -14.62 -11.56 -4.31
C LEU A 326 -13.97 -12.90 -4.68
N ALA A 327 -14.24 -13.44 -5.87
CA ALA A 327 -13.64 -14.67 -6.36
C ALA A 327 -12.11 -14.53 -6.51
N ALA A 328 -11.66 -13.43 -7.13
CA ALA A 328 -10.25 -13.09 -7.24
C ALA A 328 -9.59 -12.91 -5.86
N PHE A 329 -10.24 -12.20 -4.95
CA PHE A 329 -9.75 -11.98 -3.59
C PHE A 329 -9.65 -13.29 -2.81
N HIS A 330 -10.66 -14.14 -2.91
CA HIS A 330 -10.64 -15.47 -2.32
C HIS A 330 -9.47 -16.30 -2.85
N ALA A 331 -9.30 -16.35 -4.16
CA ALA A 331 -8.21 -17.09 -4.81
C ALA A 331 -6.83 -16.60 -4.35
N ALA A 332 -6.65 -15.28 -4.20
CA ALA A 332 -5.43 -14.71 -3.65
C ALA A 332 -5.19 -15.11 -2.19
N VAL A 333 -6.24 -15.18 -1.36
CA VAL A 333 -6.14 -15.60 0.05
C VAL A 333 -5.86 -17.09 0.17
N THR A 334 -6.47 -17.94 -0.65
CA THR A 334 -6.32 -19.40 -0.59
C THR A 334 -5.17 -19.96 -1.42
N ASN A 335 -4.42 -19.10 -2.14
CA ASN A 335 -3.37 -19.51 -3.07
C ASN A 335 -3.87 -20.52 -4.13
N THR A 336 -4.99 -20.20 -4.76
CA THR A 336 -5.61 -21.01 -5.82
C THR A 336 -5.68 -20.20 -7.12
N ASP A 337 -5.80 -20.88 -8.26
CA ASP A 337 -5.95 -20.21 -9.56
C ASP A 337 -7.25 -19.37 -9.61
N PRO A 338 -7.16 -18.04 -9.81
CA PRO A 338 -8.34 -17.18 -9.89
C PRO A 338 -9.18 -17.45 -11.15
N LEU A 339 -8.61 -17.98 -12.23
CA LEU A 339 -9.34 -18.20 -13.48
C LEU A 339 -10.39 -19.31 -13.37
N GLY A 340 -10.25 -20.22 -12.41
CA GLY A 340 -11.24 -21.28 -12.17
C GLY A 340 -12.58 -20.78 -11.63
N SER A 341 -12.69 -19.53 -11.18
CA SER A 341 -13.91 -18.94 -10.60
C SER A 341 -14.29 -17.59 -11.21
N LEU A 342 -13.51 -17.06 -12.15
CA LEU A 342 -13.78 -15.80 -12.82
C LEU A 342 -14.53 -16.04 -14.13
N GLU A 343 -15.77 -15.57 -14.18
CA GLU A 343 -16.58 -15.55 -15.40
C GLU A 343 -16.53 -14.17 -16.08
N PRO A 344 -16.64 -14.10 -17.42
CA PRO A 344 -16.72 -12.84 -18.13
C PRO A 344 -18.03 -12.08 -17.81
N PRO A 345 -18.06 -10.75 -17.97
CA PRO A 345 -19.26 -9.96 -17.71
C PRO A 345 -20.41 -10.34 -18.63
N VAL A 346 -21.51 -10.82 -18.05
CA VAL A 346 -22.75 -11.07 -18.79
C VAL A 346 -23.54 -9.76 -18.91
N VAL A 347 -23.78 -9.33 -20.14
CA VAL A 347 -24.56 -8.11 -20.45
C VAL A 347 -26.04 -8.44 -20.78
N SER A 348 -26.36 -9.72 -20.98
CA SER A 348 -27.72 -10.16 -21.33
C SER A 348 -28.69 -10.09 -20.15
N THR A 349 -29.94 -9.75 -20.44
CA THR A 349 -31.07 -9.77 -19.49
C THR A 349 -31.67 -11.17 -19.32
N ASP A 350 -31.47 -12.06 -20.29
CA ASP A 350 -32.09 -13.38 -20.30
C ASP A 350 -31.29 -14.39 -19.47
N GLY A 351 -31.92 -14.92 -18.41
CA GLY A 351 -31.35 -16.01 -17.61
C GLY A 351 -30.29 -15.59 -16.60
N TRP A 352 -30.31 -14.34 -16.12
CA TRP A 352 -29.39 -13.90 -15.07
C TRP A 352 -29.73 -14.56 -13.72
N ASP A 353 -28.93 -15.55 -13.33
CA ASP A 353 -28.94 -16.10 -11.97
C ASP A 353 -28.12 -15.19 -11.04
N GLU A 354 -28.74 -14.70 -9.98
CA GLU A 354 -28.10 -13.80 -9.02
C GLU A 354 -26.87 -14.45 -8.37
N PRO A 355 -25.65 -13.91 -8.56
CA PRO A 355 -24.45 -14.49 -7.96
C PRO A 355 -24.55 -14.46 -6.44
N ARG A 356 -24.33 -15.61 -5.79
CA ARG A 356 -24.29 -15.68 -4.34
C ARG A 356 -23.06 -14.95 -3.82
N LEU A 357 -23.28 -13.79 -3.22
CA LEU A 357 -22.22 -12.98 -2.59
C LEU A 357 -21.86 -13.59 -1.23
N SER A 358 -20.75 -14.34 -1.19
CA SER A 358 -20.12 -14.74 0.06
C SER A 358 -19.39 -13.56 0.70
N PRO A 359 -19.34 -13.46 2.05
CA PRO A 359 -18.53 -12.44 2.70
C PRO A 359 -17.05 -12.61 2.32
N PRO A 360 -16.27 -11.51 2.30
CA PRO A 360 -14.84 -11.57 2.02
C PRO A 360 -14.14 -12.45 3.07
N VAL A 361 -13.22 -13.29 2.62
CA VAL A 361 -12.44 -14.18 3.49
C VAL A 361 -11.42 -13.37 4.28
N GLU A 362 -11.18 -13.76 5.53
CA GLU A 362 -10.21 -13.09 6.39
C GLU A 362 -8.78 -13.30 5.87
N THR A 363 -8.07 -12.20 5.63
CA THR A 363 -6.68 -12.20 5.16
C THR A 363 -5.68 -12.36 6.30
N GLY A 364 -6.10 -12.12 7.55
CA GLY A 364 -5.21 -11.99 8.72
C GLY A 364 -4.57 -10.60 8.83
N ILE A 365 -4.81 -9.71 7.86
CA ILE A 365 -4.36 -8.32 7.87
C ILE A 365 -5.51 -7.44 8.38
N HIS A 366 -5.49 -7.12 9.68
CA HIS A 366 -6.59 -6.41 10.35
C HIS A 366 -7.10 -5.16 9.63
N VAL A 367 -6.22 -4.37 9.00
CA VAL A 367 -6.63 -3.15 8.28
C VAL A 367 -7.47 -3.48 7.04
N ILE A 368 -7.09 -4.52 6.28
CA ILE A 368 -7.83 -4.97 5.10
C ILE A 368 -9.14 -5.61 5.55
N ASP A 369 -9.09 -6.50 6.54
CA ASP A 369 -10.26 -7.23 7.03
C ASP A 369 -11.31 -6.27 7.63
N ALA A 370 -10.89 -5.25 8.37
CA ALA A 370 -11.81 -4.26 8.96
C ALA A 370 -12.53 -3.42 7.89
N GLU A 371 -11.81 -2.97 6.86
CA GLU A 371 -12.40 -2.14 5.80
C GLU A 371 -13.24 -2.99 4.83
N ALA A 372 -12.79 -4.20 4.47
CA ALA A 372 -13.57 -5.16 3.69
C ALA A 372 -14.90 -5.49 4.37
N ASN A 373 -14.88 -5.79 5.68
CA ASN A 373 -16.10 -6.05 6.46
C ASN A 373 -17.02 -4.83 6.53
N LYS A 374 -16.47 -3.62 6.65
CA LYS A 374 -17.24 -2.37 6.65
C LYS A 374 -17.93 -2.11 5.32
N LEU A 375 -17.22 -2.30 4.22
CA LEU A 375 -17.78 -2.13 2.87
C LEU A 375 -18.78 -3.24 2.53
N CYS A 376 -18.53 -4.48 2.96
CA CYS A 376 -19.46 -5.61 2.83
C CYS A 376 -20.76 -5.39 3.60
N ALA A 377 -20.67 -4.91 4.85
CA ALA A 377 -21.83 -4.52 5.65
C ALA A 377 -22.68 -3.45 4.96
N LYS A 378 -22.04 -2.48 4.30
CA LYS A 378 -22.71 -1.44 3.52
C LYS A 378 -23.40 -2.01 2.28
N ALA A 379 -22.68 -2.80 1.48
CA ALA A 379 -23.21 -3.41 0.25
C ALA A 379 -24.41 -4.34 0.51
N ILE A 380 -24.40 -5.10 1.61
CA ILE A 380 -25.48 -6.03 1.99
C ILE A 380 -26.63 -5.31 2.76
N GLY A 381 -26.47 -4.01 3.06
CA GLY A 381 -27.48 -3.25 3.82
C GLY A 381 -27.62 -3.67 5.29
N LYS A 382 -26.63 -4.38 5.85
CA LYS A 382 -26.63 -4.80 7.27
C LYS A 382 -25.67 -3.92 8.07
N PRO A 383 -26.15 -2.98 8.90
CA PRO A 383 -25.25 -2.12 9.67
C PRO A 383 -24.41 -2.96 10.65
N LEU A 384 -23.09 -2.75 10.65
CA LEU A 384 -22.18 -3.33 11.62
C LEU A 384 -22.60 -2.95 13.05
N ARG A 385 -22.76 -3.96 13.92
CA ARG A 385 -22.94 -3.73 15.36
C ARG A 385 -21.70 -3.02 15.90
N ARG A 386 -21.84 -1.74 16.24
CA ARG A 386 -20.78 -0.96 16.89
C ARG A 386 -20.33 -1.67 18.16
N ARG A 387 -19.06 -2.09 18.21
CA ARG A 387 -18.42 -2.54 19.45
C ARG A 387 -17.82 -1.33 20.15
N GLY A 388 -18.50 -0.84 21.18
CA GLY A 388 -17.98 0.14 22.14
C GLY A 388 -18.73 1.48 22.19
N PRO A 389 -18.52 2.26 23.27
CA PRO A 389 -19.15 3.55 23.47
C PRO A 389 -18.69 4.55 22.40
N ALA A 390 -19.64 5.29 21.84
CA ALA A 390 -19.39 6.25 20.77
C ALA A 390 -18.32 7.27 21.21
N PRO A 391 -17.23 7.46 20.45
CA PRO A 391 -16.28 8.53 20.75
C PRO A 391 -17.01 9.87 20.72
N LYS A 392 -16.82 10.69 21.77
CA LYS A 392 -17.41 12.04 21.87
C LYS A 392 -17.01 12.85 20.64
N MET A 393 -17.95 13.02 19.71
CA MET A 393 -17.75 13.81 18.49
C MET A 393 -17.36 15.23 18.88
N ARG A 394 -16.12 15.63 18.55
CA ARG A 394 -15.81 17.06 18.37
C ARG A 394 -16.64 17.53 17.17
N ARG A 395 -17.54 18.48 17.41
CA ARG A 395 -18.37 19.14 16.40
C ARG A 395 -17.47 19.62 15.26
N ARG A 396 -17.35 18.84 14.18
CA ARG A 396 -16.95 19.39 12.88
C ARG A 396 -18.20 20.03 12.31
N LEU A 397 -18.05 21.27 11.84
CA LEU A 397 -19.07 21.98 11.07
C LEU A 397 -19.68 21.01 10.05
N ALA A 398 -21.00 20.95 10.02
CA ALA A 398 -21.75 20.27 8.98
C ALA A 398 -21.28 20.84 7.64
N ARG A 399 -20.46 20.08 6.92
CA ARG A 399 -20.23 20.36 5.51
C ARG A 399 -21.59 20.20 4.84
N TYR A 400 -21.95 21.17 4.01
CA TYR A 400 -23.10 21.07 3.12
C TYR A 400 -23.08 19.70 2.44
N ASP A 401 -23.98 18.80 2.87
CA ASP A 401 -24.27 17.57 2.16
C ASP A 401 -25.05 18.00 0.92
N ILE A 402 -24.31 18.36 -0.14
CA ILE A 402 -24.85 18.34 -1.48
C ILE A 402 -25.38 16.90 -1.63
N LYS A 403 -26.69 16.72 -1.80
CA LYS A 403 -27.30 15.42 -2.05
C LYS A 403 -26.62 14.83 -3.29
N LYS A 404 -25.56 14.05 -3.08
CA LYS A 404 -24.86 13.34 -4.13
C LYS A 404 -25.85 12.31 -4.64
N VAL A 405 -26.21 12.40 -5.92
CA VAL A 405 -27.01 11.37 -6.59
C VAL A 405 -26.22 10.08 -6.47
N ALA A 406 -26.74 9.13 -5.69
CA ALA A 406 -26.11 7.84 -5.50
C ALA A 406 -26.18 7.06 -6.82
N LEU A 407 -25.06 6.47 -7.24
CA LEU A 407 -25.08 5.67 -8.46
C LEU A 407 -25.74 4.31 -8.17
N PRO A 408 -26.44 3.73 -9.16
CA PRO A 408 -26.95 2.37 -9.02
C PRO A 408 -25.79 1.43 -8.68
N GLY A 409 -25.98 0.59 -7.66
CA GLY A 409 -24.94 -0.34 -7.20
C GLY A 409 -23.66 0.30 -6.63
N GLU A 410 -23.63 1.60 -6.26
CA GLU A 410 -22.41 2.30 -5.79
C GLU A 410 -21.70 1.56 -4.64
N ASP A 411 -22.45 0.97 -3.71
CA ASP A 411 -21.88 0.25 -2.57
C ASP A 411 -21.25 -1.09 -2.96
N HIS A 412 -21.86 -1.82 -3.92
CA HIS A 412 -21.28 -3.03 -4.48
C HIS A 412 -19.99 -2.71 -5.23
N ALA A 413 -20.02 -1.66 -6.07
CA ALA A 413 -18.85 -1.20 -6.80
C ALA A 413 -17.75 -0.67 -5.87
N ALA A 414 -18.09 -0.01 -4.76
CA ALA A 414 -17.11 0.46 -3.79
C ALA A 414 -16.35 -0.69 -3.13
N LEU A 415 -17.04 -1.75 -2.70
CA LEU A 415 -16.40 -2.96 -2.20
C LEU A 415 -15.57 -3.65 -3.30
N ALA A 416 -16.11 -3.79 -4.51
CA ALA A 416 -15.42 -4.42 -5.62
C ALA A 416 -14.10 -3.69 -5.98
N ASN A 417 -14.12 -2.35 -6.03
CA ASN A 417 -12.91 -1.55 -6.27
C ASN A 417 -11.88 -1.71 -5.14
N PHE A 418 -12.34 -1.79 -3.88
CA PHE A 418 -11.45 -2.00 -2.74
C PHE A 418 -10.76 -3.37 -2.80
N LEU A 419 -11.51 -4.43 -3.07
CA LEU A 419 -10.97 -5.78 -3.22
C LEU A 419 -10.04 -5.87 -4.43
N PHE A 420 -10.47 -5.33 -5.57
CA PHE A 420 -9.69 -5.28 -6.79
C PHE A 420 -8.34 -4.56 -6.58
N GLY A 421 -8.33 -3.42 -5.87
CA GLY A 421 -7.08 -2.71 -5.56
C GLY A 421 -6.09 -3.50 -4.70
N HIS A 422 -6.56 -4.53 -4.00
CA HIS A 422 -5.68 -5.45 -3.27
C HIS A 422 -5.26 -6.66 -4.12
N THR A 423 -6.06 -7.08 -5.09
CA THR A 423 -5.74 -8.23 -5.94
C THR A 423 -5.05 -7.88 -7.25
N ASP A 424 -5.09 -6.61 -7.69
CA ASP A 424 -4.51 -6.15 -8.95
C ASP A 424 -3.04 -6.56 -9.05
N ASP A 425 -2.71 -7.14 -10.20
CA ASP A 425 -1.42 -7.73 -10.52
C ASP A 425 -0.96 -8.78 -9.47
N GLY A 426 -1.84 -9.34 -8.64
CA GLY A 426 -1.49 -10.32 -7.61
C GLY A 426 -0.90 -9.76 -6.31
N ALA A 427 -1.09 -8.46 -6.01
CA ALA A 427 -0.47 -7.81 -4.85
C ALA A 427 -0.79 -8.51 -3.52
N LEU A 428 -2.04 -8.91 -3.29
CA LEU A 428 -2.45 -9.63 -2.08
C LEU A 428 -1.87 -11.04 -2.03
N LEU A 429 -1.83 -11.76 -3.16
CA LEU A 429 -1.26 -13.10 -3.24
C LEU A 429 0.21 -13.08 -2.82
N ARG A 430 1.00 -12.14 -3.36
CA ARG A 430 2.41 -11.97 -2.99
C ARG A 430 2.63 -11.56 -1.54
N ARG A 431 1.66 -10.85 -0.96
CA ARG A 431 1.68 -10.43 0.44
C ARG A 431 1.39 -11.59 1.41
N LEU A 432 0.47 -12.48 1.06
CA LEU A 432 0.03 -13.60 1.92
C LEU A 432 0.86 -14.87 1.70
N HIS A 433 1.29 -15.12 0.46
CA HIS A 433 2.00 -16.31 0.03
C HIS A 433 3.31 -15.91 -0.67
N PRO A 434 4.30 -15.37 0.05
CA PRO A 434 5.61 -15.16 -0.52
C PRO A 434 6.20 -16.52 -0.91
N GLU A 435 6.55 -16.68 -2.19
CA GLU A 435 7.23 -17.90 -2.66
C GLU A 435 8.53 -18.13 -1.86
N LYS A 436 8.80 -19.38 -1.50
CA LYS A 436 9.88 -19.77 -0.59
C LYS A 436 11.23 -19.90 -1.28
#